data_AF-A0A1C6W2B8-F1
#
_entry.id   AF-A0A1C6W2B8-F1
#
_cell.length_a   1.000
_cell.length_b   1.000
_cell.length_c   1.000
_cell.angle_alpha   90.00
_cell.angle_beta   90.00
_cell.angle_gamma   90.00
#
_symmetry.space_group_name_H-M   'P 1'
#
loop_
_entity.id
_entity.type
_entity.pdbx_description
1 polymer ?
#
loop_
_entity_poly.entity_id
_entity_poly.type
_entity_poly.pdbx_seq_one_letter_code
_entity_poly.pdbx_strand_id
1 'polypeptide(L)'
;MSGVRGTTWAALRARRRELGRLAAWSLVESLPALLSGLLVARAVDRGFLAGQFATGLAWLAGLGAAVLVGAAATGQVYRSLGAVVEPFRDELAARVVHAALHDATRAGGRPDSAAVARLTHQAEVVRDTFGGLLLVVRGFLFTAGAALLGLLALAPPLAGAVAAPLVVGLAVFAAALPAMVAHQRAQVTAGEELGRAAATALTGHRDVVACGAQDRVAAGVDRRVGAQADAERTLARMAALRSLSLGLGGWLPVVVLLLAAPWLVRQGLSTGAVLGALVYVTTGLQPALHAVVQGVGGGGLRYAVTLDRILRTCPPPGDGDRPDPAAPHPPAVPGPVSRPGASAAAPPAVRLRGLTFRYGPHARPVLAGFTLTVADGEHLAVVGPSGAGKSTLAALVAGLARPESGTVLLGDTPVAAASPTTLARLRVLVPQEAYVRSGTVGDNLRYLRPEADDATVAAAVDALGAGPLVTRLGGLAAEIDPGALSAGERQLVAAVRAYLAPAPLVILDEATCHLDPTLEATVEDAFARRPGTLVVVAHRISSATRARRILVLDGDRPLVGTHDELLGRSPTYRELVGHWQDAATPPRVPLAHA
;
A
#
# COMPACT_ATOMS: atom_id res chain seq x y z
N MET A 1 -1.06 18.94 1.45
CA MET A 1 -0.25 19.63 2.50
C MET A 1 -1.00 19.93 3.79
N SER A 2 -2.26 20.37 3.78
CA SER A 2 -3.05 20.52 5.02
C SER A 2 -3.17 19.20 5.79
N GLY A 3 -3.44 18.10 5.06
CA GLY A 3 -3.46 16.73 5.61
C GLY A 3 -2.13 16.30 6.23
N VAL A 4 -1.02 16.43 5.51
CA VAL A 4 0.34 16.14 6.02
C VAL A 4 0.62 16.89 7.32
N ARG A 5 0.44 18.23 7.34
CA ARG A 5 0.66 19.04 8.55
C ARG A 5 -0.23 18.60 9.70
N GLY A 6 -1.50 18.33 9.43
CA GLY A 6 -2.46 17.86 10.43
C GLY A 6 -2.05 16.53 11.06
N THR A 7 -1.70 15.55 10.23
CA THR A 7 -1.26 14.21 10.67
C THR A 7 0.06 14.28 11.45
N THR A 8 1.07 15.02 10.96
CA THR A 8 2.34 15.21 11.68
C THR A 8 2.11 15.86 13.05
N TRP A 9 1.29 16.91 13.11
CA TRP A 9 0.99 17.57 14.38
C TRP A 9 0.18 16.71 15.34
N ALA A 10 -0.77 15.91 14.82
CA ALA A 10 -1.52 14.96 15.64
C ALA A 10 -0.59 13.89 16.24
N ALA A 11 0.30 13.32 15.44
CA ALA A 11 1.30 12.34 15.90
C ALA A 11 2.21 12.92 16.99
N LEU A 12 2.73 14.13 16.79
CA LEU A 12 3.54 14.82 17.81
C LEU A 12 2.74 15.10 19.09
N ARG A 13 1.49 15.57 18.98
CA ARG A 13 0.64 15.85 20.16
C ARG A 13 0.28 14.58 20.93
N ALA A 14 0.07 13.46 20.23
CA ALA A 14 -0.22 12.17 20.84
C ALA A 14 0.97 11.62 21.66
N ARG A 15 2.17 12.18 21.47
CA ARG A 15 3.43 11.76 22.10
C ARG A 15 4.12 12.88 22.89
N ARG A 16 3.32 13.78 23.50
CA ARG A 16 3.84 14.94 24.27
C ARG A 16 4.77 14.55 25.40
N ARG A 17 4.54 13.41 26.06
CA ARG A 17 5.37 12.95 27.18
C ARG A 17 6.76 12.52 26.71
N GLU A 18 6.80 11.80 25.60
CA GLU A 18 8.01 11.32 24.93
C GLU A 18 8.80 12.48 24.33
N LEU A 19 8.11 13.46 23.72
CA LEU A 19 8.71 14.72 23.28
C LEU A 19 9.30 15.52 24.44
N GLY A 20 8.63 15.54 25.60
CA GLY A 20 9.15 16.18 26.81
C GLY A 20 10.43 15.49 27.32
N ARG A 21 10.47 14.16 27.31
CA ARG A 21 11.69 13.39 27.63
C ARG A 21 12.80 13.66 26.62
N LEU A 22 12.47 13.65 25.33
CA LEU A 22 13.40 13.97 24.25
C LEU A 22 13.99 15.37 24.43
N ALA A 23 13.17 16.36 24.77
CA ALA A 23 13.60 17.74 25.05
C ALA A 23 14.51 17.80 26.29
N ALA A 24 14.16 17.12 27.38
CA ALA A 24 14.98 17.09 28.59
C ALA A 24 16.37 16.50 28.34
N TRP A 25 16.44 15.37 27.62
CA TRP A 25 17.73 14.77 27.26
C TRP A 25 18.50 15.58 26.22
N SER A 26 17.81 16.27 25.31
CA SER A 26 18.46 17.18 24.35
C SER A 26 19.08 18.40 25.05
N LEU A 27 18.49 18.86 26.16
CA LEU A 27 19.08 19.92 26.98
C LEU A 27 20.41 19.46 27.60
N VAL A 28 20.45 18.24 28.15
CA VAL A 28 21.68 17.65 28.71
C VAL A 28 22.71 17.40 27.60
N GLU A 29 22.28 16.90 26.44
CA GLU A 29 23.14 16.70 25.27
C GLU A 29 23.78 18.01 24.79
N SER A 30 23.09 19.15 24.94
CA SER A 30 23.59 20.47 24.53
C SER A 30 24.59 21.12 25.50
N LEU A 31 24.89 20.50 26.64
CA LEU A 31 25.83 21.02 27.63
C LEU A 31 27.22 21.37 27.07
N PRO A 32 27.85 20.54 26.21
CA PRO A 32 29.12 20.91 25.58
C PRO A 32 29.00 22.17 24.73
N ALA A 33 27.89 22.31 23.98
CA ALA A 33 27.64 23.47 23.14
C ALA A 33 27.38 24.75 23.97
N LEU A 34 26.84 24.61 25.19
CA LEU A 34 26.66 25.72 26.13
C LEU A 34 27.99 26.14 26.77
N LEU A 35 28.83 25.19 27.13
CA LEU A 35 30.02 25.42 27.95
C LEU A 35 31.30 25.63 27.14
N SER A 36 31.36 25.18 25.88
CA SER A 36 32.58 25.17 25.05
C SER A 36 33.27 26.51 24.98
N GLY A 37 32.57 27.56 24.53
CA GLY A 37 33.18 28.88 24.39
C GLY A 37 33.58 29.50 25.74
N LEU A 38 32.77 29.34 26.79
CA LEU A 38 33.05 29.88 28.12
C LEU A 38 34.26 29.22 28.80
N LEU A 39 34.36 27.89 28.71
CA LEU A 39 35.46 27.13 29.32
C LEU A 39 36.76 27.34 28.56
N VAL A 40 36.71 27.43 27.22
CA VAL A 40 37.88 27.78 26.39
C VAL A 40 38.34 29.21 26.71
N ALA A 41 37.42 30.17 26.84
CA ALA A 41 37.76 31.54 27.20
C ALA A 41 38.48 31.61 28.56
N ARG A 42 37.95 30.93 29.59
CA ARG A 42 38.56 30.87 30.92
C ARG A 42 39.89 30.13 30.96
N ALA A 43 40.04 29.06 30.17
CA ALA A 43 41.29 28.33 30.06
C ALA A 43 42.41 29.23 29.50
N VAL A 44 42.09 30.06 28.51
CA VAL A 44 43.03 31.01 27.91
C VAL A 44 43.32 32.17 28.85
N ASP A 45 42.29 32.89 29.33
CA ASP A 45 42.48 34.12 30.10
C ASP A 45 43.05 33.88 31.49
N ARG A 46 42.53 32.89 32.23
CA ARG A 46 42.92 32.61 33.62
C ARG A 46 43.95 31.49 33.76
N GLY A 47 44.23 30.78 32.66
CA GLY A 47 45.19 29.69 32.64
C GLY A 47 46.43 30.07 31.86
N PHE A 48 46.40 29.82 30.55
CA PHE A 48 47.58 29.91 29.69
C PHE A 48 48.19 31.31 29.62
N LEU A 49 47.38 32.36 29.44
CA LEU A 49 47.87 33.74 29.40
C LEU A 49 48.28 34.27 30.78
N ALA A 50 47.78 33.68 31.86
CA ALA A 50 48.15 34.01 33.24
C ALA A 50 49.36 33.21 33.76
N GLY A 51 49.99 32.37 32.92
CA GLY A 51 51.10 31.48 33.31
C GLY A 51 50.69 30.30 34.20
N GLN A 52 49.41 30.11 34.46
CA GLN A 52 48.86 29.04 35.31
C GLN A 52 48.39 27.84 34.48
N PHE A 53 49.33 27.03 34.02
CA PHE A 53 49.05 25.89 33.13
C PHE A 53 48.03 24.89 33.70
N ALA A 54 48.15 24.55 34.99
CA ALA A 54 47.24 23.62 35.67
C ALA A 54 45.78 24.13 35.67
N THR A 55 45.58 25.42 35.91
CA THR A 55 44.25 26.06 35.87
C THR A 55 43.66 26.01 34.46
N GLY A 56 44.49 26.25 33.42
CA GLY A 56 44.07 26.12 32.02
C GLY A 56 43.62 24.70 31.67
N LEU A 57 44.41 23.70 32.08
CA LEU A 57 44.10 22.29 31.87
C LEU A 57 42.83 21.86 32.64
N ALA A 58 42.61 22.36 33.85
CA ALA A 58 41.41 22.07 34.64
C ALA A 58 40.12 22.55 33.95
N TRP A 59 40.13 23.75 33.35
CA TRP A 59 38.96 24.24 32.59
C TRP A 59 38.69 23.41 31.33
N LEU A 60 39.73 22.97 30.63
CA LEU A 60 39.59 22.05 29.48
C LEU A 60 39.12 20.66 29.90
N ALA A 61 39.58 20.15 31.05
CA ALA A 61 39.10 18.89 31.63
C ALA A 61 37.61 18.99 31.99
N GLY A 62 37.15 20.13 32.50
CA GLY A 62 35.73 20.42 32.71
C GLY A 62 34.91 20.37 31.42
N LEU A 63 35.46 20.88 30.30
CA LEU A 63 34.83 20.75 28.99
C LEU A 63 34.79 19.29 28.53
N GLY A 64 35.88 18.54 28.74
CA GLY A 64 35.92 17.10 28.47
C GLY A 64 34.85 16.32 29.24
N ALA A 65 34.65 16.64 30.52
CA ALA A 65 33.59 16.05 31.33
C ALA A 65 32.18 16.39 30.77
N ALA A 66 31.95 17.64 30.35
CA ALA A 66 30.70 18.02 29.70
C ALA A 66 30.46 17.23 28.41
N VAL A 67 31.50 17.00 27.59
CA VAL A 67 31.43 16.15 26.37
C VAL A 67 31.04 14.72 26.71
N LEU A 68 31.61 14.12 27.76
CA LEU A 68 31.24 12.77 28.20
C LEU A 68 29.77 12.68 28.66
N VAL A 69 29.29 13.69 29.41
CA VAL A 69 27.87 13.78 29.79
C VAL A 69 26.99 13.93 28.54
N GLY A 70 27.39 14.77 27.59
CA GLY A 70 26.69 14.93 26.31
C GLY A 70 26.60 13.62 25.53
N ALA A 71 27.71 12.87 25.44
CA ALA A 71 27.74 11.57 24.77
C ALA A 71 26.82 10.53 25.44
N ALA A 72 26.77 10.48 26.77
CA ALA A 72 25.83 9.63 27.49
C ALA A 72 24.37 10.03 27.22
N ALA A 73 24.09 11.35 27.17
CA ALA A 73 22.77 11.88 26.84
C ALA A 73 22.35 11.54 25.39
N THR A 74 23.27 11.57 24.42
CA THR A 74 22.99 11.18 23.03
C THR A 74 22.37 9.79 22.94
N GLY A 75 22.88 8.78 23.66
CA GLY A 75 22.31 7.43 23.66
C GLY A 75 20.86 7.37 24.20
N GLN A 76 20.53 8.25 25.15
CA GLN A 76 19.17 8.35 25.68
C GLN A 76 18.23 9.16 24.76
N VAL A 77 18.77 10.12 24.02
CA VAL A 77 18.04 10.81 22.98
C VAL A 77 17.63 9.84 21.88
N TYR A 78 18.53 9.02 21.34
CA TYR A 78 18.17 8.05 20.28
C TYR A 78 17.08 7.07 20.74
N ARG A 79 17.12 6.62 22.01
CA ARG A 79 16.05 5.81 22.60
C ARG A 79 14.71 6.56 22.68
N SER A 80 14.74 7.82 23.11
CA SER A 80 13.54 8.66 23.18
C SER A 80 12.99 8.98 21.79
N LEU A 81 13.86 9.12 20.79
CA LEU A 81 13.49 9.32 19.40
C LEU A 81 12.75 8.10 18.84
N GLY A 82 13.26 6.89 19.07
CA GLY A 82 12.57 5.65 18.68
C GLY A 82 11.17 5.54 19.27
N ALA A 83 10.99 5.95 20.53
CA ALA A 83 9.67 5.96 21.18
C ALA A 83 8.66 6.95 20.55
N VAL A 84 9.12 7.95 19.79
CA VAL A 84 8.26 8.88 19.05
C VAL A 84 8.04 8.39 17.61
N VAL A 85 9.08 7.85 16.96
CA VAL A 85 9.09 7.52 15.54
C VAL A 85 8.44 6.17 15.23
N GLU A 86 8.73 5.11 16.01
CA GLU A 86 8.22 3.76 15.72
C GLU A 86 6.68 3.66 15.82
N PRO A 87 6.00 4.25 16.82
CA PRO A 87 4.54 4.18 16.88
C PRO A 87 3.87 4.90 15.70
N PHE A 88 4.51 5.94 15.14
CA PHE A 88 4.00 6.64 13.96
C PHE A 88 4.13 5.77 12.70
N ARG A 89 5.23 5.04 12.55
CA ARG A 89 5.39 4.02 11.50
C ARG A 89 4.31 2.95 11.60
N ASP A 90 4.04 2.44 12.80
CA ASP A 90 3.03 1.40 13.04
C ASP A 90 1.62 1.87 12.69
N GLU A 91 1.29 3.13 13.02
CA GLU A 91 0.01 3.74 12.62
C GLU A 91 -0.14 3.83 11.10
N LEU A 92 0.92 4.23 10.39
CA LEU A 92 0.93 4.28 8.93
C LEU A 92 0.82 2.88 8.32
N ALA A 93 1.54 1.90 8.86
CA ALA A 93 1.47 0.50 8.43
C ALA A 93 0.06 -0.07 8.60
N ALA A 94 -0.54 0.11 9.78
CA ALA A 94 -1.91 -0.31 10.06
C ALA A 94 -2.91 0.34 9.09
N ARG A 95 -2.72 1.63 8.78
CA ARG A 95 -3.57 2.37 7.84
C ARG A 95 -3.44 1.85 6.40
N VAL A 96 -2.23 1.55 5.93
CA VAL A 96 -2.00 0.95 4.60
C VAL A 96 -2.65 -0.43 4.50
N VAL A 97 -2.46 -1.27 5.53
CA VAL A 97 -3.05 -2.62 5.57
C VAL A 97 -4.58 -2.54 5.60
N HIS A 98 -5.15 -1.67 6.44
CA HIS A 98 -6.59 -1.52 6.55
C HIS A 98 -7.21 -1.03 5.23
N ALA A 99 -6.62 -0.02 4.59
CA ALA A 99 -7.08 0.47 3.29
C ALA A 99 -6.99 -0.61 2.20
N ALA A 100 -5.87 -1.34 2.12
CA ALA A 100 -5.69 -2.40 1.14
C ALA A 100 -6.70 -3.54 1.32
N LEU A 101 -6.96 -3.95 2.57
CA LEU A 101 -7.97 -4.96 2.89
C LEU A 101 -9.38 -4.46 2.59
N HIS A 102 -9.69 -3.21 2.95
CA HIS A 102 -10.99 -2.61 2.68
C HIS A 102 -11.26 -2.53 1.17
N ASP A 103 -10.31 -2.04 0.38
CA ASP A 103 -10.44 -1.94 -1.08
C ASP A 103 -10.51 -3.32 -1.75
N ALA A 104 -9.79 -4.32 -1.25
CA ALA A 104 -9.84 -5.68 -1.77
C ALA A 104 -11.14 -6.43 -1.43
N THR A 105 -11.80 -6.08 -0.31
CA THR A 105 -13.02 -6.77 0.17
C THR A 105 -14.32 -6.05 -0.20
N ARG A 106 -14.25 -4.80 -0.64
CA ARG A 106 -15.41 -4.06 -1.15
C ARG A 106 -15.85 -4.63 -2.50
N ALA A 107 -17.17 -4.74 -2.71
CA ALA A 107 -17.72 -5.22 -3.96
C ALA A 107 -17.30 -4.32 -5.16
N GLY A 108 -16.73 -4.94 -6.20
CA GLY A 108 -16.15 -4.23 -7.34
C GLY A 108 -14.76 -3.61 -7.09
N GLY A 109 -14.20 -3.81 -5.89
CA GLY A 109 -12.86 -3.41 -5.54
C GLY A 109 -11.80 -4.20 -6.31
N ARG A 110 -10.62 -3.60 -6.49
CA ARG A 110 -9.47 -4.25 -7.12
C ARG A 110 -8.34 -4.37 -6.08
N PRO A 111 -7.69 -5.53 -5.96
CA PRO A 111 -6.56 -5.68 -5.06
C PRO A 111 -5.45 -4.72 -5.48
N ASP A 112 -5.02 -3.87 -4.54
CA ASP A 112 -3.97 -2.90 -4.78
C ASP A 112 -2.60 -3.59 -4.68
N SER A 113 -2.04 -3.93 -5.84
CA SER A 113 -0.73 -4.58 -5.95
C SER A 113 0.43 -3.71 -5.42
N ALA A 114 0.22 -2.41 -5.27
CA ALA A 114 1.21 -1.50 -4.70
C ALA A 114 1.11 -1.40 -3.16
N ALA A 115 0.11 -2.01 -2.51
CA ALA A 115 -0.02 -1.99 -1.05
C ALA A 115 1.21 -2.55 -0.32
N VAL A 116 1.79 -3.64 -0.83
CA VAL A 116 3.01 -4.24 -0.26
C VAL A 116 4.18 -3.26 -0.37
N ALA A 117 4.39 -2.65 -1.54
CA ALA A 117 5.45 -1.66 -1.73
C ALA A 117 5.24 -0.40 -0.86
N ARG A 118 3.99 0.02 -0.63
CA ARG A 118 3.70 1.11 0.29
C ARG A 118 4.05 0.75 1.73
N LEU A 119 3.73 -0.48 2.15
CA LEU A 119 4.04 -0.98 3.48
C LEU A 119 5.53 -1.15 3.72
N THR A 120 6.26 -1.77 2.79
CA THR A 120 7.68 -2.14 2.99
C THR A 120 8.66 -1.04 2.63
N HIS A 121 8.29 -0.13 1.71
CA HIS A 121 9.19 0.92 1.25
C HIS A 121 8.72 2.31 1.64
N GLN A 122 7.49 2.69 1.31
CA GLN A 122 7.04 4.08 1.53
C GLN A 122 6.87 4.41 3.02
N ALA A 123 6.37 3.47 3.83
CA ALA A 123 6.26 3.66 5.28
C ALA A 123 7.65 3.83 5.94
N GLU A 124 8.64 3.03 5.53
CA GLU A 124 10.02 3.16 6.01
C GLU A 124 10.65 4.50 5.58
N VAL A 125 10.45 4.93 4.33
CA VAL A 125 10.90 6.27 3.89
C VAL A 125 10.29 7.37 4.76
N VAL A 126 9.01 7.27 5.11
CA VAL A 126 8.36 8.25 6.00
C VAL A 126 8.92 8.18 7.42
N ARG A 127 9.15 6.98 7.96
CA ARG A 127 9.77 6.76 9.27
C ARG A 127 11.17 7.40 9.35
N ASP A 128 12.03 7.08 8.38
CA ASP A 128 13.41 7.57 8.33
C ASP A 128 13.46 9.09 8.19
N THR A 129 12.65 9.63 7.28
CA THR A 129 12.62 11.08 7.04
C THR A 129 11.97 11.84 8.19
N PHE A 130 10.97 11.28 8.88
CA PHE A 130 10.39 11.85 10.09
C PHE A 130 11.38 11.87 11.25
N GLY A 131 12.04 10.75 11.52
CA GLY A 131 13.06 10.64 12.57
C GLY A 131 14.25 11.55 12.30
N GLY A 132 14.75 11.58 11.06
CA GLY A 132 15.82 12.47 10.63
C GLY A 132 15.44 13.95 10.78
N LEU A 133 14.22 14.33 10.38
CA LEU A 133 13.74 15.72 10.53
C LEU A 133 13.64 16.11 12.01
N LEU A 134 13.11 15.24 12.86
CA LEU A 134 13.00 15.50 14.29
C LEU A 134 14.39 15.64 14.96
N LEU A 135 15.35 14.79 14.57
CA LEU A 135 16.73 14.87 15.05
C LEU A 135 17.42 16.15 14.61
N VAL A 136 17.27 16.53 13.34
CA VAL A 136 17.88 17.73 12.79
C VAL A 136 17.27 19.00 13.39
N VAL A 137 15.94 19.08 13.47
CA VAL A 137 15.26 20.26 14.02
C VAL A 137 15.55 20.40 15.51
N ARG A 138 15.46 19.33 16.30
CA ARG A 138 15.81 19.42 17.74
C ARG A 138 17.29 19.79 17.91
N GLY A 139 18.19 19.18 17.13
CA GLY A 139 19.63 19.41 17.24
C GLY A 139 19.95 20.87 16.99
N PHE A 140 19.34 21.46 15.96
CA PHE A 140 19.42 22.90 15.73
C PHE A 140 18.90 23.73 16.91
N LEU A 141 17.68 23.46 17.39
CA LEU A 141 17.07 24.25 18.47
C LEU A 141 17.91 24.23 19.76
N PHE A 142 18.37 23.05 20.19
CA PHE A 142 19.12 22.92 21.44
C PHE A 142 20.58 23.35 21.29
N THR A 143 21.28 22.95 20.23
CA THR A 143 22.70 23.31 20.04
C THR A 143 22.87 24.79 19.71
N ALA A 144 22.06 25.35 18.80
CA ALA A 144 22.13 26.78 18.48
C ALA A 144 21.63 27.62 19.66
N GLY A 145 20.57 27.20 20.35
CA GLY A 145 20.08 27.86 21.57
C GLY A 145 21.13 27.88 22.68
N ALA A 146 21.75 26.73 22.98
CA ALA A 146 22.82 26.61 23.97
C ALA A 146 24.02 27.49 23.63
N ALA A 147 24.47 27.48 22.38
CA ALA A 147 25.61 28.29 21.95
C ALA A 147 25.30 29.79 21.91
N LEU A 148 24.07 30.21 21.57
CA LEU A 148 23.62 31.60 21.68
C LEU A 148 23.53 32.07 23.13
N LEU A 149 23.00 31.23 24.03
CA LEU A 149 22.96 31.52 25.47
C LEU A 149 24.36 31.60 26.07
N GLY A 150 25.26 30.71 25.68
CA GLY A 150 26.67 30.73 26.07
C GLY A 150 27.38 31.99 25.56
N LEU A 151 27.14 32.38 24.31
CA LEU A 151 27.67 33.61 23.73
C LEU A 151 27.14 34.86 24.43
N LEU A 152 25.84 34.89 24.77
CA LEU A 152 25.23 35.98 25.53
C LEU A 152 25.85 36.11 26.93
N ALA A 153 26.14 34.99 27.59
CA ALA A 153 26.81 34.98 28.89
C ALA A 153 28.28 35.42 28.83
N LEU A 154 28.97 35.12 27.72
CA LEU A 154 30.38 35.45 27.53
C LEU A 154 30.59 36.91 27.06
N ALA A 155 29.81 37.35 26.07
CA ALA A 155 29.95 38.64 25.44
C ALA A 155 28.58 39.15 24.91
N PRO A 156 27.76 39.77 25.76
CA PRO A 156 26.46 40.34 25.37
C PRO A 156 26.48 41.23 24.10
N PRO A 157 27.45 42.15 23.90
CA PRO A 157 27.45 42.99 22.69
C PRO A 157 27.71 42.21 21.40
N LEU A 158 28.35 41.04 21.48
CA LEU A 158 28.61 40.17 20.33
C LEU A 158 27.42 39.28 19.96
N ALA A 159 26.56 38.95 20.92
CA ALA A 159 25.43 38.05 20.70
C ALA A 159 24.47 38.59 19.62
N GLY A 160 24.17 39.89 19.63
CA GLY A 160 23.33 40.52 18.60
C GLY A 160 23.98 40.53 17.21
N ALA A 161 25.28 40.82 17.14
CA ALA A 161 26.04 40.86 15.88
C ALA A 161 26.19 39.47 15.23
N VAL A 162 26.22 38.40 16.02
CA VAL A 162 26.25 37.01 15.54
C VAL A 162 24.85 36.48 15.22
N ALA A 163 23.84 36.83 16.03
CA ALA A 163 22.47 36.38 15.84
C ALA A 163 21.81 37.00 14.60
N ALA A 164 22.10 38.26 14.27
CA ALA A 164 21.48 38.94 13.13
C ALA A 164 21.76 38.24 11.78
N PRO A 165 23.01 37.93 11.39
CA PRO A 165 23.29 37.16 10.18
C PRO A 165 22.66 35.76 10.19
N LEU A 166 22.65 35.08 11.35
CA LEU A 166 22.01 33.78 11.51
C LEU A 166 20.51 33.83 11.19
N VAL A 167 19.80 34.82 11.75
CA VAL A 167 18.37 35.04 11.51
C VAL A 167 18.11 35.38 10.04
N VAL A 168 18.95 36.21 9.42
CA VAL A 168 18.86 36.53 7.98
C VAL A 168 19.06 35.26 7.14
N GLY A 169 20.08 34.45 7.43
CA GLY A 169 20.31 33.19 6.74
C GLY A 169 19.11 32.23 6.86
N LEU A 170 18.53 32.10 8.05
CA LEU A 170 17.34 31.26 8.27
C LEU A 170 16.10 31.81 7.56
N ALA A 171 15.91 33.14 7.53
CA ALA A 171 14.81 33.78 6.81
C ALA A 171 14.92 33.57 5.29
N VAL A 172 16.13 33.70 4.72
CA VAL A 172 16.40 33.40 3.31
C VAL A 172 16.06 31.94 2.99
N PHE A 173 16.46 31.00 3.86
CA PHE A 173 16.11 29.59 3.70
C PHE A 173 14.61 29.33 3.79
N ALA A 174 13.94 29.91 4.79
CA ALA A 174 12.50 29.77 4.98
C ALA A 174 11.70 30.33 3.79
N ALA A 175 12.14 31.46 3.23
CA ALA A 175 11.53 32.06 2.04
C ALA A 175 11.75 31.21 0.77
N ALA A 176 12.90 30.53 0.65
CA ALA A 176 13.20 29.64 -0.48
C ALA A 176 12.46 28.28 -0.38
N LEU A 177 12.07 27.86 0.82
CA LEU A 177 11.50 26.54 1.09
C LEU A 177 10.27 26.19 0.22
N PRO A 178 9.25 27.06 0.01
CA PRO A 178 8.10 26.74 -0.82
C PRO A 178 8.46 26.50 -2.29
N ALA A 179 9.39 27.30 -2.84
CA ALA A 179 9.89 27.12 -4.20
C ALA A 179 10.65 25.80 -4.34
N MET A 180 11.51 25.47 -3.36
CA MET A 180 12.22 24.19 -3.31
C MET A 180 11.26 23.00 -3.30
N VAL A 181 10.21 23.08 -2.49
CA VAL A 181 9.15 22.06 -2.43
C VAL A 181 8.45 21.90 -3.78
N ALA A 182 8.12 23.00 -4.45
CA ALA A 182 7.43 22.98 -5.75
C ALA A 182 8.29 22.36 -6.85
N HIS A 183 9.55 22.77 -6.96
CA HIS A 183 10.46 22.26 -7.99
C HIS A 183 10.89 20.81 -7.76
N GLN A 184 11.07 20.38 -6.52
CA GLN A 184 11.29 18.94 -6.26
C GLN A 184 10.07 18.11 -6.65
N ARG A 185 8.85 18.59 -6.38
CA ARG A 185 7.64 17.88 -6.83
C ARG A 185 7.64 17.72 -8.34
N ALA A 186 7.96 18.79 -9.07
CA ALA A 186 8.10 18.73 -10.52
C ALA A 186 9.17 17.70 -10.95
N GLN A 187 10.31 17.63 -10.25
CA GLN A 187 11.36 16.65 -10.50
C GLN A 187 10.90 15.21 -10.23
N VAL A 188 10.16 14.95 -9.15
CA VAL A 188 9.59 13.63 -8.85
C VAL A 188 8.55 13.24 -9.89
N THR A 189 7.63 14.13 -10.24
CA THR A 189 6.58 13.86 -11.25
C THR A 189 7.18 13.60 -12.63
N ALA A 190 8.17 14.39 -13.06
CA ALA A 190 8.88 14.16 -14.32
C ALA A 190 9.59 12.80 -14.33
N GLY A 191 10.20 12.41 -13.19
CA GLY A 191 10.82 11.10 -13.01
C GLY A 191 9.82 9.93 -13.07
N GLU A 192 8.65 10.07 -12.44
CA GLU A 192 7.58 9.06 -12.54
C GLU A 192 7.05 8.93 -13.98
N GLU A 193 6.90 10.05 -14.70
CA GLU A 193 6.49 10.03 -16.10
C GLU A 193 7.54 9.40 -17.02
N LEU A 194 8.83 9.69 -16.82
CA LEU A 194 9.91 9.05 -17.54
C LEU A 194 9.94 7.55 -17.26
N GLY A 195 9.92 7.16 -15.98
CA GLY A 195 9.92 5.76 -15.55
C GLY A 195 8.75 4.97 -16.16
N ARG A 196 7.55 5.55 -16.14
CA ARG A 196 6.36 4.93 -16.77
C ARG A 196 6.54 4.78 -18.28
N ALA A 197 6.98 5.83 -18.98
CA ALA A 197 7.18 5.77 -20.42
C ALA A 197 8.27 4.76 -20.82
N ALA A 198 9.38 4.73 -20.09
CA ALA A 198 10.45 3.76 -20.30
C ALA A 198 9.98 2.33 -20.03
N ALA A 199 9.25 2.10 -18.93
CA ALA A 199 8.68 0.79 -18.64
C ALA A 199 7.74 0.32 -19.74
N THR A 200 6.81 1.17 -20.19
CA THR A 200 5.90 0.84 -21.31
C THR A 200 6.65 0.53 -22.61
N ALA A 201 7.70 1.29 -22.93
CA ALA A 201 8.51 1.05 -24.12
C ALA A 201 9.28 -0.27 -24.05
N LEU A 202 9.82 -0.63 -22.88
CA LEU A 202 10.57 -1.87 -22.67
C LEU A 202 9.67 -3.09 -22.61
N THR A 203 8.53 -3.03 -21.91
CA THR A 203 7.58 -4.14 -21.86
C THR A 203 6.93 -4.38 -23.21
N GLY A 204 6.62 -3.30 -23.95
CA GLY A 204 6.08 -3.34 -25.30
C GLY A 204 7.15 -3.48 -26.40
N HIS A 205 8.42 -3.79 -26.07
CA HIS A 205 9.52 -3.75 -27.03
C HIS A 205 9.25 -4.62 -28.27
N ARG A 206 8.68 -5.82 -28.08
CA ARG A 206 8.31 -6.71 -29.19
C ARG A 206 7.31 -6.05 -30.14
N ASP A 207 6.28 -5.41 -29.60
CA ASP A 207 5.24 -4.73 -30.38
C ASP A 207 5.78 -3.48 -31.07
N VAL A 208 6.67 -2.74 -30.40
CA VAL A 208 7.33 -1.55 -30.96
C VAL A 208 8.20 -1.92 -32.17
N VAL A 209 8.95 -3.02 -32.07
CA VAL A 209 9.79 -3.53 -33.17
C VAL A 209 8.90 -4.08 -34.30
N ALA A 210 7.88 -4.89 -33.97
CA ALA A 210 6.97 -5.45 -34.96
C ALA A 210 6.22 -4.37 -35.76
N CYS A 211 5.88 -3.24 -35.10
CA CYS A 211 5.19 -2.12 -35.74
C CYS A 211 6.14 -1.09 -36.40
N GLY A 212 7.46 -1.26 -36.34
CA GLY A 212 8.43 -0.29 -36.89
C GLY A 212 8.36 1.10 -36.23
N ALA A 213 7.95 1.17 -34.96
CA ALA A 213 7.65 2.44 -34.27
C ALA A 213 8.80 2.97 -33.39
N GLN A 214 10.02 2.45 -33.55
CA GLN A 214 11.17 2.72 -32.68
C GLN A 214 11.44 4.22 -32.54
N ASP A 215 11.56 4.96 -33.64
CA ASP A 215 11.90 6.40 -33.62
C ASP A 215 10.83 7.24 -32.91
N ARG A 216 9.55 6.89 -33.12
CA ARG A 216 8.42 7.58 -32.48
C ARG A 216 8.44 7.38 -30.97
N VAL A 217 8.70 6.15 -30.53
CA VAL A 217 8.77 5.80 -29.10
C VAL A 217 10.01 6.42 -28.46
N ALA A 218 11.17 6.34 -29.12
CA ALA A 218 12.42 6.95 -28.67
C ALA A 218 12.27 8.47 -28.47
N ALA A 219 11.75 9.18 -29.47
CA ALA A 219 11.48 10.62 -29.36
C ALA A 219 10.50 10.95 -28.22
N GLY A 220 9.53 10.06 -27.96
CA GLY A 220 8.60 10.17 -26.84
C GLY A 220 9.26 10.03 -25.47
N VAL A 221 10.27 9.17 -25.34
CA VAL A 221 11.09 9.00 -24.14
C VAL A 221 12.06 10.17 -23.99
N ASP A 222 12.75 10.57 -25.07
CA ASP A 222 13.72 11.67 -25.06
C ASP A 222 13.13 13.00 -24.58
N ARG A 223 11.89 13.32 -24.99
CA ARG A 223 11.19 14.51 -24.46
C ARG A 223 11.02 14.47 -22.94
N ARG A 224 10.77 13.28 -22.37
CA ARG A 224 10.61 13.10 -20.91
C ARG A 224 11.95 13.13 -20.20
N VAL A 225 13.01 12.60 -20.82
CA VAL A 225 14.38 12.77 -20.35
C VAL A 225 14.74 14.26 -20.29
N GLY A 226 14.42 15.03 -21.34
CA GLY A 226 14.61 16.48 -21.37
C GLY A 226 13.86 17.21 -20.25
N ALA A 227 12.56 16.90 -20.07
CA ALA A 227 11.74 17.47 -19.00
C ALA A 227 12.29 17.17 -17.60
N GLN A 228 12.74 15.93 -17.35
CA GLN A 228 13.39 15.56 -16.09
C GLN A 228 14.71 16.31 -15.89
N ALA A 229 15.55 16.40 -16.93
CA ALA A 229 16.81 17.13 -16.87
C ALA A 229 16.59 18.62 -16.56
N ASP A 230 15.56 19.25 -17.13
CA ASP A 230 15.24 20.65 -16.86
C ASP A 230 14.72 20.87 -15.44
N ALA A 231 13.90 19.95 -14.92
CA ALA A 231 13.46 19.97 -13.54
C ALA A 231 14.64 19.81 -12.56
N GLU A 232 15.56 18.89 -12.84
CA GLU A 232 16.78 18.67 -12.05
C GLU A 232 17.72 19.88 -12.10
N ARG A 233 17.93 20.49 -13.27
CA ARG A 233 18.73 21.73 -13.40
C ARG A 233 18.12 22.88 -12.62
N THR A 234 16.79 23.02 -12.64
CA THR A 234 16.09 24.06 -11.88
C THR A 234 16.25 23.84 -10.37
N LEU A 235 16.16 22.58 -9.93
CA LEU A 235 16.43 22.21 -8.53
C LEU A 235 17.89 22.50 -8.14
N ALA A 236 18.84 22.17 -9.00
CA ALA A 236 20.26 22.45 -8.79
C ALA A 236 20.56 23.95 -8.69
N ARG A 237 19.88 24.80 -9.47
CA ARG A 237 20.03 26.27 -9.35
C ARG A 237 19.60 26.79 -7.98
N MET A 238 18.60 26.19 -7.34
CA MET A 238 18.22 26.57 -5.97
C MET A 238 19.25 26.15 -4.92
N ALA A 239 20.17 25.23 -5.23
CA ALA A 239 21.29 24.96 -4.34
C ALA A 239 22.16 26.21 -4.12
N ALA A 240 22.20 27.16 -5.07
CA ALA A 240 22.87 28.44 -4.89
C ALA A 240 22.20 29.31 -3.80
N LEU A 241 20.85 29.38 -3.76
CA LEU A 241 20.10 30.07 -2.70
C LEU A 241 20.36 29.42 -1.32
N ARG A 242 20.44 28.09 -1.30
CA ARG A 242 20.80 27.33 -0.09
C ARG A 242 22.23 27.65 0.38
N SER A 243 23.19 27.68 -0.55
CA SER A 243 24.57 28.06 -0.25
C SER A 243 24.67 29.51 0.24
N LEU A 244 23.87 30.43 -0.32
CA LEU A 244 23.79 31.82 0.14
C LEU A 244 23.28 31.90 1.59
N SER A 245 22.22 31.16 1.93
CA SER A 245 21.72 31.06 3.31
C SER A 245 22.80 30.56 4.28
N LEU A 246 23.56 29.53 3.91
CA LEU A 246 24.66 29.01 4.72
C LEU A 246 25.84 29.98 4.82
N GLY A 247 26.15 30.71 3.75
CA GLY A 247 27.18 31.76 3.76
C GLY A 247 26.80 32.90 4.70
N LEU A 248 25.58 33.43 4.57
CA LEU A 248 25.07 34.53 5.39
C LEU A 248 24.87 34.12 6.85
N GLY A 249 24.29 32.94 7.11
CA GLY A 249 23.96 32.53 8.48
C GLY A 249 25.08 31.83 9.22
N GLY A 250 26.00 31.16 8.51
CA GLY A 250 27.05 30.34 9.10
C GLY A 250 28.43 31.01 9.10
N TRP A 251 28.87 31.52 7.94
CA TRP A 251 30.21 32.08 7.77
C TRP A 251 30.30 33.58 8.05
N LEU A 252 29.27 34.36 7.70
CA LEU A 252 29.27 35.81 7.95
C LEU A 252 29.44 36.16 9.45
N PRO A 253 28.83 35.44 10.42
CA PRO A 253 29.10 35.70 11.84
C PRO A 253 30.58 35.55 12.22
N VAL A 254 31.31 34.60 11.62
CA VAL A 254 32.75 34.43 11.84
C VAL A 254 33.51 35.65 11.33
N VAL A 255 33.19 36.11 10.12
CA VAL A 255 33.81 37.29 9.51
C VAL A 255 33.52 38.55 10.34
N VAL A 256 32.26 38.76 10.74
CA VAL A 256 31.84 39.89 11.59
C VAL A 256 32.58 39.86 12.92
N LEU A 257 32.68 38.69 13.55
CA LEU A 257 33.41 38.52 14.82
C LEU A 257 34.90 38.89 14.67
N LEU A 258 35.57 38.39 13.64
CA LEU A 258 37.00 38.65 13.41
C LEU A 258 37.28 40.11 13.07
N LEU A 259 36.43 40.76 12.26
CA LEU A 259 36.56 42.18 11.94
C LEU A 259 36.26 43.09 13.15
N ALA A 260 35.31 42.69 14.01
CA ALA A 260 34.98 43.43 15.22
C ALA A 260 36.01 43.23 16.35
N ALA A 261 36.80 42.16 16.33
CA ALA A 261 37.72 41.78 17.41
C ALA A 261 38.67 42.93 17.86
N PRO A 262 39.35 43.69 16.97
CA PRO A 262 40.24 44.77 17.41
C PRO A 262 39.50 45.94 18.09
N TRP A 263 38.25 46.19 17.73
CA TRP A 263 37.42 47.21 18.38
C TRP A 263 36.93 46.71 19.75
N LEU A 264 36.54 45.43 19.82
CA LEU A 264 36.06 44.79 21.05
C LEU A 264 37.14 44.67 22.12
N VAL A 265 38.37 44.33 21.72
CA VAL A 265 39.51 44.29 22.64
C VAL A 265 39.79 45.69 23.22
N ARG A 266 39.67 46.76 22.41
CA ARG A 266 39.77 48.14 22.90
C ARG A 266 38.64 48.52 23.87
N GLN A 267 37.48 47.88 23.76
CA GLN A 267 36.33 48.05 24.68
C GLN A 267 36.47 47.19 25.96
N GLY A 268 37.57 46.46 26.14
CA GLY A 268 37.85 45.67 27.34
C GLY A 268 37.45 44.19 27.28
N LEU A 269 37.08 43.65 26.11
CA LEU A 269 36.92 42.21 25.93
C LEU A 269 38.28 41.50 25.93
N SER A 270 38.39 40.39 26.66
CA SER A 270 39.59 39.59 26.71
C SER A 270 39.82 38.80 25.41
N THR A 271 41.08 38.46 25.14
CA THR A 271 41.46 37.61 24.00
C THR A 271 40.78 36.23 24.09
N GLY A 272 40.67 35.67 25.30
CA GLY A 272 39.94 34.42 25.54
C GLY A 272 38.45 34.54 25.23
N ALA A 273 37.80 35.66 25.53
CA ALA A 273 36.38 35.87 25.20
C ALA A 273 36.15 35.90 23.67
N VAL A 274 37.05 36.50 22.89
CA VAL A 274 36.99 36.47 21.42
C VAL A 274 37.16 35.05 20.90
N LEU A 275 38.13 34.29 21.43
CA LEU A 275 38.34 32.89 21.06
C LEU A 275 37.12 32.01 21.43
N GLY A 276 36.56 32.22 22.62
CA GLY A 276 35.36 31.52 23.08
C GLY A 276 34.14 31.82 22.21
N ALA A 277 33.96 33.08 21.80
CA ALA A 277 32.91 33.46 20.85
C ALA A 277 33.11 32.77 19.48
N LEU A 278 34.35 32.65 19.00
CA LEU A 278 34.68 31.95 17.77
C LEU A 278 34.34 30.45 17.86
N VAL A 279 34.62 29.83 19.01
CA VAL A 279 34.24 28.43 19.28
C VAL A 279 32.71 28.25 19.25
N TYR A 280 31.91 29.12 19.87
CA TYR A 280 30.44 29.03 19.81
C TYR A 280 29.90 29.09 18.38
N VAL A 281 30.46 29.96 17.55
CA VAL A 281 30.04 30.09 16.15
C VAL A 281 30.45 28.87 15.32
N THR A 282 31.73 28.48 15.38
CA THR A 282 32.32 27.46 14.49
C THR A 282 31.96 26.03 14.89
N THR A 283 31.77 25.75 16.18
CA THR A 283 31.46 24.40 16.67
C THR A 283 29.99 24.21 17.06
N GLY A 284 29.25 25.31 17.27
CA GLY A 284 27.85 25.30 17.67
C GLY A 284 26.92 25.75 16.55
N LEU A 285 26.86 27.06 16.30
CA LEU A 285 25.88 27.67 15.40
C LEU A 285 26.02 27.21 13.95
N GLN A 286 27.23 27.22 13.40
CA GLN A 286 27.47 26.94 11.98
C GLN A 286 27.13 25.48 11.62
N PRO A 287 27.59 24.44 12.36
CA PRO A 287 27.20 23.06 12.10
C PRO A 287 25.69 22.82 12.32
N ALA A 288 25.10 23.43 13.34
CA ALA A 288 23.67 23.33 13.61
C ALA A 288 22.82 23.89 12.44
N LEU A 289 23.19 25.08 11.94
CA LEU A 289 22.54 25.66 10.76
C LEU A 289 22.72 24.78 9.53
N HIS A 290 23.93 24.23 9.32
CA HIS A 290 24.20 23.34 8.20
C HIS A 290 23.32 22.10 8.25
N ALA A 291 23.20 21.48 9.43
CA ALA A 291 22.34 20.32 9.64
C ALA A 291 20.88 20.62 9.31
N VAL A 292 20.31 21.74 9.78
CA VAL A 292 18.90 22.08 9.53
C VAL A 292 18.62 22.39 8.06
N VAL A 293 19.50 23.15 7.40
CA VAL A 293 19.34 23.51 6.00
C VAL A 293 19.43 22.28 5.10
N GLN A 294 20.36 21.36 5.38
CA GLN A 294 20.52 20.10 4.62
C GLN A 294 19.38 19.12 4.92
N GLY A 295 19.07 18.89 6.19
CA GLY A 295 18.10 17.90 6.64
C GLY A 295 16.65 18.27 6.30
N VAL A 296 16.27 19.53 6.48
CA VAL A 296 14.94 20.01 6.08
C VAL A 296 14.82 20.08 4.56
N GLY A 297 15.87 20.54 3.88
CA GLY A 297 15.90 20.68 2.42
C GLY A 297 15.78 19.36 1.67
N GLY A 298 16.46 18.30 2.13
CA GLY A 298 16.39 16.96 1.52
C GLY A 298 15.32 16.05 2.13
N GLY A 299 15.33 15.90 3.45
CA GLY A 299 14.50 14.93 4.17
C GLY A 299 13.06 15.38 4.37
N GLY A 300 12.83 16.65 4.73
CA GLY A 300 11.48 17.18 5.01
C GLY A 300 10.55 17.16 3.79
N LEU A 301 11.13 17.21 2.59
CA LEU A 301 10.40 17.19 1.34
C LEU A 301 10.02 15.77 0.90
N ARG A 302 10.96 14.82 0.99
CA ARG A 302 10.67 13.38 0.81
C ARG A 302 9.59 12.93 1.79
N TYR A 303 9.69 13.36 3.06
CA TYR A 303 8.66 13.13 4.07
C TYR A 303 7.28 13.64 3.60
N ALA A 304 7.20 14.91 3.20
CA ALA A 304 5.92 15.52 2.82
C ALA A 304 5.29 14.87 1.59
N VAL A 305 6.08 14.50 0.58
CA VAL A 305 5.57 13.88 -0.66
C VAL A 305 5.11 12.45 -0.41
N THR A 306 5.93 11.63 0.24
CA THR A 306 5.61 10.23 0.49
C THR A 306 4.42 10.09 1.45
N LEU A 307 4.36 10.95 2.48
CA LEU A 307 3.22 10.97 3.39
C LEU A 307 1.94 11.46 2.70
N ASP A 308 1.97 12.52 1.87
CA ASP A 308 0.79 12.98 1.12
C ASP A 308 0.27 11.87 0.18
N ARG A 309 1.18 11.10 -0.44
CA ARG A 309 0.82 9.93 -1.27
C ARG A 309 0.07 8.87 -0.46
N ILE A 310 0.63 8.43 0.68
CA ILE A 310 0.00 7.43 1.56
C ILE A 310 -1.37 7.93 2.05
N LEU A 311 -1.47 9.20 2.47
CA LEU A 311 -2.73 9.75 2.99
C LEU A 311 -3.83 9.85 1.94
N ARG A 312 -3.47 10.10 0.67
CA ARG A 312 -4.42 10.15 -0.45
C ARG A 312 -4.87 8.77 -0.91
N THR A 313 -3.95 7.80 -0.95
CA THR A 313 -4.28 6.43 -1.38
C THR A 313 -4.95 5.62 -0.28
N CYS A 314 -4.71 5.96 0.99
CA CYS A 314 -5.24 5.25 2.14
C CYS A 314 -5.99 6.26 3.04
N PRO A 315 -7.23 6.63 2.70
CA PRO A 315 -8.05 7.52 3.54
C PRO A 315 -8.32 6.89 4.93
N PRO A 316 -8.66 7.69 5.95
CA PRO A 316 -8.94 7.16 7.28
C PRO A 316 -10.21 6.29 7.27
N PRO A 317 -10.30 5.29 8.16
CA PRO A 317 -11.51 4.46 8.29
C PRO A 317 -12.71 5.35 8.64
N GLY A 318 -13.76 5.30 7.81
CA GLY A 318 -14.98 6.09 7.95
C GLY A 318 -15.28 7.05 6.78
N ASP A 319 -14.28 7.49 6.00
CA ASP A 319 -14.53 8.33 4.82
C ASP A 319 -15.01 7.51 3.60
N GLY A 320 -14.65 6.23 3.51
CA GLY A 320 -15.09 5.31 2.43
C GLY A 320 -16.48 4.71 2.62
N ASP A 321 -17.08 4.89 3.80
CA ASP A 321 -18.46 4.48 4.13
C ASP A 321 -19.47 5.61 3.92
N ARG A 322 -19.03 6.83 3.56
CA ARG A 322 -19.95 7.85 3.08
C ARG A 322 -20.43 7.41 1.69
N PRO A 323 -21.74 7.12 1.51
CA PRO A 323 -22.26 6.91 0.17
C PRO A 323 -21.92 8.15 -0.66
N ASP A 324 -21.34 7.93 -1.84
CA ASP A 324 -21.09 8.98 -2.81
C ASP A 324 -22.40 9.75 -3.05
N PRO A 325 -22.47 11.07 -2.79
CA PRO A 325 -23.68 11.85 -3.01
C PRO A 325 -24.12 11.86 -4.49
N ALA A 326 -23.24 11.47 -5.42
CA ALA A 326 -23.53 11.32 -6.85
C ALA A 326 -23.93 9.89 -7.26
N ALA A 327 -23.87 8.91 -6.36
CA ALA A 327 -24.40 7.58 -6.64
C ALA A 327 -25.95 7.62 -6.57
N PRO A 328 -26.66 7.15 -7.61
CA PRO A 328 -28.13 7.08 -7.56
C PRO A 328 -28.53 6.28 -6.32
N HIS A 329 -29.32 6.90 -5.46
CA HIS A 329 -29.87 6.26 -4.28
C HIS A 329 -30.60 4.98 -4.73
N PRO A 330 -30.42 3.84 -4.04
CA PRO A 330 -31.28 2.70 -4.30
C PRO A 330 -32.72 3.17 -4.11
N PRO A 331 -33.66 2.83 -5.03
CA PRO A 331 -35.05 3.13 -4.80
C PRO A 331 -35.43 2.55 -3.43
N ALA A 332 -36.09 3.38 -2.61
CA ALA A 332 -36.58 2.98 -1.30
C ALA A 332 -37.32 1.65 -1.44
N VAL A 333 -36.82 0.64 -0.72
CA VAL A 333 -37.46 -0.68 -0.65
C VAL A 333 -38.89 -0.43 -0.12
N PRO A 334 -39.95 -0.82 -0.84
CA PRO A 334 -41.29 -0.81 -0.26
C PRO A 334 -41.26 -1.68 0.99
N GLY A 335 -41.87 -1.21 2.08
CA GLY A 335 -41.93 -1.92 3.36
C GLY A 335 -42.41 -3.38 3.24
N PRO A 336 -42.30 -4.17 4.33
CA PRO A 336 -42.47 -5.61 4.30
C PRO A 336 -43.79 -5.98 3.61
N VAL A 337 -43.67 -6.62 2.44
CA VAL A 337 -44.82 -7.09 1.68
C VAL A 337 -45.47 -8.19 2.49
N SER A 338 -46.61 -7.87 3.11
CA SER A 338 -47.51 -8.82 3.73
C SER A 338 -47.84 -9.94 2.74
N ARG A 339 -47.62 -11.19 3.18
CA ARG A 339 -47.96 -12.41 2.44
C ARG A 339 -49.44 -12.40 2.05
N PRO A 340 -49.80 -12.64 0.78
CA PRO A 340 -51.03 -13.32 0.47
C PRO A 340 -50.78 -14.82 0.68
N GLY A 341 -51.60 -15.46 1.50
CA GLY A 341 -51.55 -16.90 1.69
C GLY A 341 -51.75 -17.64 0.37
N ALA A 342 -50.80 -18.50 0.03
CA ALA A 342 -50.99 -19.70 -0.76
C ALA A 342 -49.68 -20.50 -0.71
N SER A 343 -49.78 -21.75 -0.25
CA SER A 343 -48.85 -22.89 -0.43
C SER A 343 -47.49 -22.54 -1.04
N ALA A 344 -46.39 -22.55 -0.26
CA ALA A 344 -45.10 -22.15 -0.81
C ALA A 344 -44.02 -23.20 -0.55
N ALA A 345 -43.58 -23.82 -1.64
CA ALA A 345 -42.34 -24.58 -1.76
C ALA A 345 -41.15 -23.82 -1.15
N ALA A 346 -40.09 -24.55 -0.78
CA ALA A 346 -38.86 -23.98 -0.25
C ALA A 346 -38.36 -22.80 -1.12
N PRO A 347 -37.87 -21.70 -0.53
CA PRO A 347 -37.39 -20.55 -1.29
C PRO A 347 -36.24 -20.97 -2.22
N PRO A 348 -36.17 -20.44 -3.45
CA PRO A 348 -35.11 -20.77 -4.39
C PRO A 348 -33.76 -20.36 -3.83
N ALA A 349 -32.72 -21.17 -4.07
CA ALA A 349 -31.37 -20.88 -3.62
C ALA A 349 -30.82 -19.56 -4.18
N VAL A 350 -31.10 -19.22 -5.45
CA VAL A 350 -30.69 -17.96 -6.07
C VAL A 350 -31.86 -17.32 -6.83
N ARG A 351 -32.07 -16.02 -6.62
CA ARG A 351 -33.03 -15.23 -7.41
C ARG A 351 -32.40 -13.92 -7.88
N LEU A 352 -32.34 -13.77 -9.19
CA LEU A 352 -31.85 -12.59 -9.91
C LEU A 352 -33.03 -11.90 -10.58
N ARG A 353 -33.23 -10.60 -10.32
CA ARG A 353 -34.35 -9.83 -10.87
C ARG A 353 -33.86 -8.57 -11.56
N GLY A 354 -34.07 -8.48 -12.88
CA GLY A 354 -33.82 -7.28 -13.68
C GLY A 354 -32.39 -6.74 -13.56
N LEU A 355 -31.39 -7.63 -13.48
CA LEU A 355 -30.01 -7.26 -13.23
C LEU A 355 -29.37 -6.58 -14.43
N THR A 356 -28.81 -5.40 -14.18
CA THR A 356 -27.94 -4.71 -15.14
C THR A 356 -26.57 -4.49 -14.51
N PHE A 357 -25.50 -4.86 -15.21
CA PHE A 357 -24.13 -4.68 -14.74
C PHE A 357 -23.19 -4.26 -15.88
N ARG A 358 -22.30 -3.29 -15.60
CA ARG A 358 -21.23 -2.83 -16.48
C ARG A 358 -19.94 -2.64 -15.69
N TYR A 359 -18.79 -2.87 -16.33
CA TYR A 359 -17.47 -2.69 -15.70
C TYR A 359 -16.99 -1.23 -15.63
N GLY A 360 -17.64 -0.32 -16.35
CA GLY A 360 -17.31 1.10 -16.33
C GLY A 360 -18.47 1.95 -16.86
N PRO A 361 -18.51 3.25 -16.54
CA PRO A 361 -19.64 4.13 -16.85
C PRO A 361 -19.96 4.20 -18.35
N HIS A 362 -18.95 4.05 -19.20
CA HIS A 362 -19.09 4.09 -20.66
C HIS A 362 -19.03 2.70 -21.32
N ALA A 363 -18.92 1.61 -20.53
CA ALA A 363 -18.90 0.27 -21.07
C ALA A 363 -20.32 -0.23 -21.40
N ARG A 364 -20.45 -1.05 -22.46
CA ARG A 364 -21.70 -1.78 -22.73
C ARG A 364 -22.02 -2.69 -21.54
N PRO A 365 -23.29 -2.80 -21.10
CA PRO A 365 -23.66 -3.75 -20.06
C PRO A 365 -23.30 -5.18 -20.47
N VAL A 366 -22.70 -5.92 -19.55
CA VAL A 366 -22.41 -7.35 -19.72
C VAL A 366 -23.68 -8.16 -19.45
N LEU A 367 -24.50 -7.70 -18.49
CA LEU A 367 -25.85 -8.19 -18.24
C LEU A 367 -26.80 -7.00 -18.32
N ALA A 368 -27.95 -7.14 -18.97
CA ALA A 368 -28.95 -6.11 -19.12
C ALA A 368 -30.35 -6.66 -18.83
N GLY A 369 -31.02 -6.16 -17.78
CA GLY A 369 -32.35 -6.64 -17.37
C GLY A 369 -32.42 -8.14 -17.03
N PHE A 370 -31.29 -8.77 -16.71
CA PHE A 370 -31.15 -10.22 -16.59
C PHE A 370 -31.93 -10.78 -15.39
N THR A 371 -32.73 -11.84 -15.62
CA THR A 371 -33.54 -12.50 -14.59
C THR A 371 -33.32 -14.01 -14.65
N LEU A 372 -33.09 -14.61 -13.49
CA LEU A 372 -32.85 -16.05 -13.34
C LEU A 372 -33.32 -16.50 -11.96
N THR A 373 -33.91 -17.68 -11.89
CA THR A 373 -34.23 -18.36 -10.62
C THR A 373 -33.61 -19.75 -10.66
N VAL A 374 -32.85 -20.06 -9.61
CA VAL A 374 -32.23 -21.36 -9.34
C VAL A 374 -32.89 -21.93 -8.10
N ALA A 375 -33.59 -23.06 -8.27
CA ALA A 375 -34.28 -23.74 -7.18
C ALA A 375 -33.27 -24.32 -6.18
N ASP A 376 -33.74 -24.58 -4.96
CA ASP A 376 -32.93 -25.29 -3.97
C ASP A 376 -32.65 -26.72 -4.43
N GLY A 377 -31.41 -27.18 -4.28
CA GLY A 377 -30.96 -28.49 -4.76
C GLY A 377 -30.71 -28.58 -6.27
N GLU A 378 -30.83 -27.47 -7.01
CA GLU A 378 -30.62 -27.44 -8.46
C GLU A 378 -29.13 -27.51 -8.82
N HIS A 379 -28.82 -28.23 -9.91
CA HIS A 379 -27.50 -28.22 -10.54
C HIS A 379 -27.60 -27.50 -11.89
N LEU A 380 -27.09 -26.25 -11.91
CA LEU A 380 -27.09 -25.36 -13.05
C LEU A 380 -25.69 -25.24 -13.66
N ALA A 381 -25.55 -25.54 -14.96
CA ALA A 381 -24.37 -25.17 -15.73
C ALA A 381 -24.57 -23.83 -16.45
N VAL A 382 -23.55 -22.98 -16.47
CA VAL A 382 -23.51 -21.72 -17.19
C VAL A 382 -22.49 -21.83 -18.33
N VAL A 383 -22.95 -21.71 -19.56
CA VAL A 383 -22.13 -21.83 -20.78
C VAL A 383 -22.30 -20.59 -21.65
N GLY A 384 -21.34 -20.35 -22.54
CA GLY A 384 -21.33 -19.18 -23.42
C GLY A 384 -19.91 -18.86 -23.89
N PRO A 385 -19.76 -18.05 -24.96
CA PRO A 385 -18.46 -17.65 -25.46
C PRO A 385 -17.62 -16.89 -24.41
N SER A 386 -16.32 -16.77 -24.66
CA SER A 386 -15.46 -15.95 -23.81
C SER A 386 -15.96 -14.50 -23.81
N GLY A 387 -15.99 -13.86 -22.64
CA GLY A 387 -16.53 -12.50 -22.49
C GLY A 387 -18.06 -12.38 -22.39
N ALA A 388 -18.83 -13.48 -22.48
CA ALA A 388 -20.30 -13.45 -22.37
C ALA A 388 -20.85 -13.12 -20.97
N GLY A 389 -19.98 -12.90 -19.97
CA GLY A 389 -20.40 -12.52 -18.61
C GLY A 389 -20.60 -13.67 -17.62
N LYS A 390 -20.10 -14.88 -17.90
CA LYS A 390 -20.24 -16.04 -16.99
C LYS A 390 -19.60 -15.81 -15.61
N SER A 391 -18.32 -15.42 -15.59
CA SER A 391 -17.61 -15.08 -14.34
C SER A 391 -18.19 -13.82 -13.68
N THR A 392 -18.73 -12.88 -14.48
CA THR A 392 -19.47 -11.72 -13.96
C THR A 392 -20.73 -12.15 -13.21
N LEU A 393 -21.51 -13.09 -13.76
CA LEU A 393 -22.66 -13.68 -13.10
C LEU A 393 -22.26 -14.38 -11.79
N ALA A 394 -21.20 -15.20 -11.82
CA ALA A 394 -20.66 -15.84 -10.63
C ALA A 394 -20.26 -14.82 -9.56
N ALA A 395 -19.57 -13.74 -9.94
CA ALA A 395 -19.17 -12.65 -9.06
C ALA A 395 -20.36 -11.89 -8.45
N LEU A 396 -21.45 -11.68 -9.21
CA LEU A 396 -22.67 -11.03 -8.72
C LEU A 396 -23.42 -11.92 -7.72
N VAL A 397 -23.60 -13.21 -8.03
CA VAL A 397 -24.24 -14.17 -7.12
C VAL A 397 -23.42 -14.34 -5.84
N ALA A 398 -22.10 -14.31 -5.97
CA ALA A 398 -21.16 -14.30 -4.86
C ALA A 398 -21.20 -13.01 -4.02
N GLY A 399 -21.70 -11.89 -4.55
CA GLY A 399 -21.60 -10.58 -3.91
C GLY A 399 -20.22 -9.94 -3.97
N LEU A 400 -19.34 -10.41 -4.86
CA LEU A 400 -18.06 -9.78 -5.17
C LEU A 400 -18.22 -8.58 -6.11
N ALA A 401 -19.32 -8.51 -6.85
CA ALA A 401 -19.70 -7.38 -7.68
C ALA A 401 -21.09 -6.86 -7.25
N ARG A 402 -21.33 -5.55 -7.42
CA ARG A 402 -22.65 -4.94 -7.22
C ARG A 402 -23.25 -4.57 -8.57
N PRO A 403 -24.52 -4.95 -8.84
CA PRO A 403 -25.21 -4.52 -10.04
C PRO A 403 -25.50 -3.01 -10.01
N GLU A 404 -25.64 -2.41 -11.19
CA GLU A 404 -26.11 -1.02 -11.37
C GLU A 404 -27.61 -0.92 -11.08
N SER A 405 -28.38 -1.93 -11.50
CA SER A 405 -29.82 -2.04 -11.23
C SER A 405 -30.23 -3.49 -10.99
N GLY A 406 -31.37 -3.69 -10.33
CA GLY A 406 -31.92 -5.01 -10.02
C GLY A 406 -31.42 -5.57 -8.69
N THR A 407 -31.83 -6.80 -8.38
CA THR A 407 -31.55 -7.42 -7.07
C THR A 407 -31.06 -8.86 -7.20
N VAL A 408 -30.06 -9.21 -6.38
CA VAL A 408 -29.56 -10.58 -6.17
C VAL A 408 -30.01 -11.04 -4.79
N LEU A 409 -30.74 -12.15 -4.72
CA LEU A 409 -31.13 -12.79 -3.46
C LEU A 409 -30.56 -14.21 -3.37
N LEU A 410 -30.04 -14.57 -2.20
CA LEU A 410 -29.69 -15.94 -1.83
C LEU A 410 -30.73 -16.44 -0.82
N GLY A 411 -31.58 -17.36 -1.24
CA GLY A 411 -32.84 -17.61 -0.53
C GLY A 411 -33.67 -16.33 -0.47
N ASP A 412 -33.94 -15.87 0.75
CA ASP A 412 -34.63 -14.59 1.03
C ASP A 412 -33.68 -13.45 1.44
N THR A 413 -32.37 -13.67 1.40
CA THR A 413 -31.37 -12.68 1.83
C THR A 413 -30.86 -11.86 0.65
N PRO A 414 -31.06 -10.53 0.60
CA PRO A 414 -30.46 -9.66 -0.42
C PRO A 414 -28.94 -9.59 -0.26
N VAL A 415 -28.20 -9.92 -1.32
CA VAL A 415 -26.73 -9.96 -1.29
C VAL A 415 -26.13 -8.60 -0.96
N ALA A 416 -26.73 -7.51 -1.45
CA ALA A 416 -26.25 -6.15 -1.21
C ALA A 416 -26.32 -5.69 0.26
N ALA A 417 -27.23 -6.29 1.05
CA ALA A 417 -27.47 -5.93 2.45
C ALA A 417 -26.86 -6.94 3.46
N ALA A 418 -26.36 -8.07 2.97
CA ALA A 418 -25.82 -9.12 3.82
C ALA A 418 -24.39 -8.80 4.29
N SER A 419 -24.08 -9.13 5.54
CA SER A 419 -22.69 -9.10 6.03
C SER A 419 -21.86 -10.21 5.36
N PRO A 420 -20.51 -10.05 5.29
CA PRO A 420 -19.64 -11.11 4.78
C PRO A 420 -19.81 -12.45 5.52
N THR A 421 -20.04 -12.40 6.83
CA THR A 421 -20.29 -13.59 7.65
C THR A 421 -21.60 -14.29 7.30
N THR A 422 -22.66 -13.54 6.97
CA THR A 422 -23.91 -14.11 6.47
C THR A 422 -23.73 -14.72 5.09
N LEU A 423 -23.06 -14.02 4.17
CA LEU A 423 -22.79 -14.54 2.82
C LEU A 423 -21.96 -15.83 2.86
N ALA A 424 -20.94 -15.90 3.71
CA ALA A 424 -20.09 -17.09 3.86
C ALA A 424 -20.86 -18.33 4.38
N ARG A 425 -21.97 -18.14 5.10
CA ARG A 425 -22.86 -19.23 5.52
C ARG A 425 -23.80 -19.69 4.41
N LEU A 426 -24.12 -18.81 3.47
CA LEU A 426 -25.08 -19.08 2.39
C LEU A 426 -24.41 -19.65 1.14
N ARG A 427 -23.17 -19.24 0.83
CA ARG A 427 -22.50 -19.64 -0.40
C ARG A 427 -21.00 -19.82 -0.24
N VAL A 428 -20.42 -20.66 -1.09
CA VAL A 428 -18.98 -20.76 -1.35
C VAL A 428 -18.70 -20.56 -2.84
N LEU A 429 -17.58 -19.92 -3.17
CA LEU A 429 -17.10 -19.74 -4.55
C LEU A 429 -15.70 -20.31 -4.67
N VAL A 430 -15.48 -21.13 -5.69
CA VAL A 430 -14.15 -21.44 -6.21
C VAL A 430 -13.93 -20.55 -7.44
N PRO A 431 -13.05 -19.54 -7.36
CA PRO A 431 -12.78 -18.65 -8.49
C PRO A 431 -11.94 -19.35 -9.56
N GLN A 432 -11.92 -18.78 -10.76
CA GLN A 432 -11.09 -19.24 -11.89
C GLN A 432 -9.60 -19.38 -11.51
N GLU A 433 -9.06 -18.37 -10.82
CA GLU A 433 -7.70 -18.39 -10.26
C GLU A 433 -7.72 -18.89 -8.81
N ALA A 434 -7.51 -20.19 -8.62
CA ALA A 434 -7.42 -20.80 -7.30
C ALA A 434 -6.18 -20.31 -6.53
N TYR A 435 -6.35 -19.96 -5.25
CA TYR A 435 -5.27 -19.49 -4.39
C TYR A 435 -5.00 -20.47 -3.22
N VAL A 436 -3.71 -20.65 -2.94
CA VAL A 436 -3.19 -21.44 -1.80
C VAL A 436 -2.36 -20.50 -0.94
N ARG A 437 -2.52 -20.59 0.38
CA ARG A 437 -1.82 -19.75 1.36
C ARG A 437 -0.60 -20.48 1.88
N SER A 438 0.43 -19.76 2.28
CA SER A 438 1.52 -20.32 3.10
C SER A 438 0.96 -20.83 4.44
N GLY A 439 1.53 -21.92 4.95
CA GLY A 439 1.07 -22.65 6.13
C GLY A 439 0.93 -24.14 5.83
N THR A 440 0.23 -24.88 6.68
CA THR A 440 0.09 -26.33 6.47
C THR A 440 -0.92 -26.68 5.38
N VAL A 441 -0.81 -27.89 4.83
CA VAL A 441 -1.85 -28.48 3.95
C VAL A 441 -3.20 -28.48 4.67
N GLY A 442 -3.23 -28.89 5.94
CA GLY A 442 -4.43 -28.94 6.77
C GLY A 442 -5.10 -27.57 6.94
N ASP A 443 -4.33 -26.53 7.22
CA ASP A 443 -4.84 -25.15 7.33
C ASP A 443 -5.46 -24.67 6.01
N ASN A 444 -4.84 -25.03 4.89
CA ASN A 444 -5.36 -24.69 3.58
C ASN A 444 -6.68 -25.40 3.26
N LEU A 445 -6.83 -26.67 3.63
CA LEU A 445 -8.06 -27.43 3.40
C LEU A 445 -9.19 -26.97 4.34
N ARG A 446 -8.87 -26.70 5.60
CA ARG A 446 -9.82 -26.28 6.65
C ARG A 446 -10.19 -24.81 6.61
N TYR A 447 -9.62 -24.01 5.70
CA TYR A 447 -9.78 -22.56 5.71
C TYR A 447 -11.24 -22.06 5.81
N LEU A 448 -12.18 -22.74 5.15
CA LEU A 448 -13.62 -22.38 5.16
C LEU A 448 -14.44 -23.14 6.21
N ARG A 449 -13.81 -24.08 6.92
CA ARG A 449 -14.40 -24.88 8.00
C ARG A 449 -13.32 -25.28 9.02
N PRO A 450 -12.80 -24.33 9.83
CA PRO A 450 -11.67 -24.58 10.73
C PRO A 450 -11.89 -25.70 11.75
N GLU A 451 -13.15 -25.96 12.08
CA GLU A 451 -13.58 -26.98 13.04
C GLU A 451 -13.68 -28.40 12.45
N ALA A 452 -13.42 -28.61 11.16
CA ALA A 452 -13.46 -29.94 10.54
C ALA A 452 -12.34 -30.84 11.09
N ASP A 453 -12.69 -32.02 11.61
CA ASP A 453 -11.73 -33.01 12.10
C ASP A 453 -10.95 -33.68 10.95
N ASP A 454 -9.91 -34.45 11.28
CA ASP A 454 -9.08 -35.16 10.29
C ASP A 454 -9.89 -36.18 9.48
N ALA A 455 -10.90 -36.81 10.09
CA ALA A 455 -11.77 -37.77 9.41
C ALA A 455 -12.63 -37.10 8.33
N THR A 456 -13.23 -35.94 8.63
CA THR A 456 -14.02 -35.16 7.67
C THR A 456 -13.13 -34.68 6.51
N VAL A 457 -11.90 -34.24 6.83
CA VAL A 457 -10.93 -33.83 5.80
C VAL A 457 -10.53 -35.01 4.92
N ALA A 458 -10.23 -36.18 5.50
CA ALA A 458 -9.90 -37.38 4.74
C ALA A 458 -11.05 -37.79 3.80
N ALA A 459 -12.30 -37.79 4.28
CA ALA A 459 -13.46 -38.11 3.45
C ALA A 459 -13.64 -37.14 2.27
N ALA A 460 -13.37 -35.84 2.48
CA ALA A 460 -13.41 -34.85 1.39
C ALA A 460 -12.26 -35.02 0.40
N VAL A 461 -11.05 -35.33 0.89
CA VAL A 461 -9.87 -35.63 0.08
C VAL A 461 -10.11 -36.86 -0.80
N ASP A 462 -10.69 -37.92 -0.25
CA ASP A 462 -11.02 -39.14 -0.96
C ASP A 462 -12.14 -38.91 -1.99
N ALA A 463 -13.21 -38.20 -1.61
CA ALA A 463 -14.33 -37.90 -2.50
C ALA A 463 -13.91 -37.13 -3.77
N LEU A 464 -12.87 -36.31 -3.66
CA LEU A 464 -12.35 -35.47 -4.75
C LEU A 464 -11.11 -36.05 -5.43
N GLY A 465 -10.65 -37.24 -5.03
CA GLY A 465 -9.43 -37.85 -5.59
C GLY A 465 -8.13 -37.10 -5.25
N ALA A 466 -8.12 -36.29 -4.19
CA ALA A 466 -6.96 -35.48 -3.79
C ALA A 466 -5.92 -36.25 -2.95
N GLY A 467 -6.17 -37.51 -2.60
CA GLY A 467 -5.29 -38.35 -1.78
C GLY A 467 -3.83 -38.39 -2.26
N PRO A 468 -3.55 -38.64 -3.55
CA PRO A 468 -2.18 -38.64 -4.07
C PRO A 468 -1.46 -37.31 -3.88
N LEU A 469 -2.18 -36.19 -4.04
CA LEU A 469 -1.63 -34.85 -3.83
C LEU A 469 -1.28 -34.63 -2.35
N VAL A 470 -2.20 -34.94 -1.43
CA VAL A 470 -1.97 -34.78 0.02
C VAL A 470 -0.80 -35.65 0.49
N THR A 471 -0.72 -36.90 0.03
CA THR A 471 0.39 -37.80 0.35
C THR A 471 1.72 -37.27 -0.18
N ARG A 472 1.77 -36.82 -1.43
CA ARG A 472 2.97 -36.24 -2.04
C ARG A 472 3.45 -34.99 -1.32
N LEU A 473 2.52 -34.18 -0.80
CA LEU A 473 2.83 -32.98 -0.02
C LEU A 473 3.30 -33.30 1.41
N GLY A 474 3.25 -34.56 1.86
CA GLY A 474 3.71 -34.97 3.19
C GLY A 474 2.61 -35.01 4.26
N GLY A 475 1.33 -35.01 3.87
CA GLY A 475 0.19 -35.08 4.78
C GLY A 475 -0.29 -33.72 5.31
N LEU A 476 -1.30 -33.75 6.18
CA LEU A 476 -2.00 -32.52 6.63
C LEU A 476 -1.11 -31.56 7.43
N ALA A 477 -0.11 -32.07 8.16
CA ALA A 477 0.77 -31.24 8.97
C ALA A 477 1.95 -30.63 8.19
N ALA A 478 2.14 -31.04 6.93
CA ALA A 478 3.25 -30.55 6.13
C ALA A 478 3.01 -29.11 5.66
N GLU A 479 4.09 -28.32 5.65
CA GLU A 479 4.10 -26.98 5.07
C GLU A 479 3.93 -27.05 3.55
N ILE A 480 3.02 -26.24 3.00
CA ILE A 480 2.79 -26.15 1.57
C ILE A 480 3.53 -24.95 1.00
N ASP A 481 4.28 -25.16 -0.09
CA ASP A 481 4.82 -24.08 -0.91
C ASP A 481 3.85 -23.81 -2.08
N PRO A 482 3.10 -22.68 -2.08
CA PRO A 482 2.18 -22.36 -3.17
C PRO A 482 2.87 -22.22 -4.54
N GLY A 483 4.17 -21.88 -4.56
CA GLY A 483 4.96 -21.71 -5.77
C GLY A 483 5.34 -23.04 -6.45
N ALA A 484 5.39 -24.12 -5.68
CA ALA A 484 5.71 -25.46 -6.18
C ALA A 484 4.50 -26.20 -6.78
N LEU A 485 3.27 -25.71 -6.54
CA LEU A 485 2.05 -26.35 -7.02
C LEU A 485 1.79 -26.05 -8.50
N SER A 486 1.30 -27.04 -9.23
CA SER A 486 0.72 -26.81 -10.55
C SER A 486 -0.60 -26.03 -10.47
N ALA A 487 -1.07 -25.46 -11.57
CA ALA A 487 -2.37 -24.79 -11.61
C ALA A 487 -3.52 -25.72 -11.25
N GLY A 488 -3.49 -26.97 -11.74
CA GLY A 488 -4.47 -28.01 -11.39
C GLY A 488 -4.42 -28.38 -9.92
N GLU A 489 -3.24 -28.48 -9.31
CA GLU A 489 -3.11 -28.80 -7.88
C GLU A 489 -3.66 -27.68 -6.99
N ARG A 490 -3.43 -26.40 -7.36
CA ARG A 490 -4.06 -25.28 -6.66
C ARG A 490 -5.58 -25.34 -6.75
N GLN A 491 -6.12 -25.68 -7.93
CA GLN A 491 -7.56 -25.88 -8.13
C GLN A 491 -8.09 -27.03 -7.27
N LEU A 492 -7.39 -28.16 -7.20
CA LEU A 492 -7.79 -29.30 -6.38
C LEU A 492 -7.81 -28.97 -4.88
N VAL A 493 -6.79 -28.25 -4.38
CA VAL A 493 -6.76 -27.75 -2.99
C VAL A 493 -7.95 -26.82 -2.72
N ALA A 494 -8.25 -25.90 -3.65
CA ALA A 494 -9.38 -24.99 -3.52
C ALA A 494 -10.74 -25.72 -3.60
N ALA A 495 -10.84 -26.77 -4.42
CA ALA A 495 -12.01 -27.63 -4.53
C ALA A 495 -12.28 -28.38 -3.22
N VAL A 496 -11.27 -29.02 -2.62
CA VAL A 496 -11.40 -29.68 -1.30
C VAL A 496 -11.84 -28.69 -0.24
N ARG A 497 -11.20 -27.51 -0.19
CA ARG A 497 -11.59 -26.42 0.71
C ARG A 497 -13.06 -26.00 0.54
N ALA A 498 -13.54 -25.89 -0.69
CA ALA A 498 -14.92 -25.52 -0.96
C ALA A 498 -15.92 -26.65 -0.68
N TYR A 499 -15.53 -27.90 -0.93
CA TYR A 499 -16.35 -29.07 -0.63
C TYR A 499 -16.58 -29.22 0.88
N LEU A 500 -15.54 -28.94 1.69
CA LEU A 500 -15.61 -28.92 3.15
C LEU A 500 -16.49 -27.80 3.71
N ALA A 501 -16.67 -26.69 2.98
CA ALA A 501 -17.45 -25.57 3.46
C ALA A 501 -18.92 -25.97 3.71
N PRO A 502 -19.56 -25.50 4.79
CA PRO A 502 -20.93 -25.86 5.13
C PRO A 502 -21.99 -25.17 4.25
N ALA A 503 -21.59 -24.27 3.35
CA ALA A 503 -22.51 -23.44 2.59
C ALA A 503 -23.41 -24.25 1.64
N PRO A 504 -24.74 -24.02 1.62
CA PRO A 504 -25.66 -24.78 0.79
C PRO A 504 -25.55 -24.45 -0.71
N LEU A 505 -25.08 -23.26 -1.08
CA LEU A 505 -24.81 -22.91 -2.47
C LEU A 505 -23.31 -23.00 -2.79
N VAL A 506 -22.95 -23.80 -3.79
CA VAL A 506 -21.58 -23.89 -4.32
C VAL A 506 -21.54 -23.26 -5.70
N ILE A 507 -20.58 -22.37 -5.93
CA ILE A 507 -20.33 -21.74 -7.22
C ILE A 507 -18.92 -22.15 -7.68
N LEU A 508 -18.82 -22.82 -8.81
CA LEU A 508 -17.56 -23.22 -9.42
C LEU A 508 -17.33 -22.38 -10.68
N ASP A 509 -16.42 -21.43 -10.65
CA ASP A 509 -16.07 -20.60 -11.81
C ASP A 509 -14.85 -21.22 -12.51
N GLU A 510 -15.08 -22.10 -13.48
CA GLU A 510 -14.01 -22.80 -14.22
C GLU A 510 -13.00 -23.53 -13.30
N ALA A 511 -13.49 -23.98 -12.15
CA ALA A 511 -12.68 -24.49 -11.04
C ALA A 511 -11.90 -25.79 -11.33
N THR A 512 -12.15 -26.43 -12.47
CA THR A 512 -11.57 -27.72 -12.87
C THR A 512 -10.83 -27.68 -14.20
N CYS A 513 -10.70 -26.51 -14.84
CA CYS A 513 -10.20 -26.40 -16.21
C CYS A 513 -8.73 -26.79 -16.40
N HIS A 514 -7.92 -26.79 -15.33
CA HIS A 514 -6.51 -27.21 -15.36
C HIS A 514 -6.29 -28.63 -14.83
N LEU A 515 -7.36 -29.35 -14.49
CA LEU A 515 -7.30 -30.76 -14.09
C LEU A 515 -7.26 -31.66 -15.34
N ASP A 516 -6.68 -32.85 -15.18
CA ASP A 516 -6.86 -33.88 -16.20
C ASP A 516 -8.35 -34.30 -16.29
N PRO A 517 -8.82 -34.79 -17.44
CA PRO A 517 -10.23 -35.10 -17.63
C PRO A 517 -10.83 -36.12 -16.64
N THR A 518 -10.02 -37.05 -16.11
CA THR A 518 -10.51 -38.08 -15.18
C THR A 518 -10.71 -37.52 -13.77
N LEU A 519 -9.77 -36.69 -13.31
CA LEU A 519 -9.89 -36.00 -12.04
C LEU A 519 -10.97 -34.90 -12.09
N GLU A 520 -11.09 -34.17 -13.20
CA GLU A 520 -12.18 -33.22 -13.43
C GLU A 520 -13.55 -33.89 -13.25
N ALA A 521 -13.80 -35.01 -13.94
CA ALA A 521 -15.05 -35.75 -13.81
C ALA A 521 -15.30 -36.21 -12.37
N THR A 522 -14.26 -36.70 -11.70
CA THR A 522 -14.33 -37.12 -10.28
C THR A 522 -14.78 -35.95 -9.38
N VAL A 523 -14.16 -34.78 -9.55
CA VAL A 523 -14.45 -33.57 -8.77
C VAL A 523 -15.87 -33.07 -9.03
N GLU A 524 -16.27 -32.93 -10.29
CA GLU A 524 -17.62 -32.50 -10.67
C GLU A 524 -18.70 -33.43 -10.13
N ASP A 525 -18.51 -34.75 -10.26
CA ASP A 525 -19.46 -35.74 -9.78
C ASP A 525 -19.57 -35.73 -8.24
N ALA A 526 -18.46 -35.49 -7.53
CA ALA A 526 -18.47 -35.32 -6.08
C ALA A 526 -19.31 -34.10 -5.68
N PHE A 527 -19.12 -32.95 -6.34
CA PHE A 527 -19.93 -31.75 -6.09
C PHE A 527 -21.41 -31.96 -6.46
N ALA A 528 -21.70 -32.68 -7.55
CA ALA A 528 -23.07 -32.97 -7.97
C ALA A 528 -23.82 -33.87 -6.98
N ARG A 529 -23.12 -34.74 -6.25
CA ARG A 529 -23.68 -35.58 -5.17
C ARG A 529 -23.74 -34.86 -3.81
N ARG A 530 -23.01 -33.76 -3.65
CA ARG A 530 -23.00 -32.99 -2.41
C ARG A 530 -24.39 -32.36 -2.19
N PRO A 531 -24.96 -32.44 -0.97
CA PRO A 531 -26.22 -31.76 -0.66
C PRO A 531 -26.15 -30.26 -0.93
N GLY A 532 -27.24 -29.71 -1.46
CA GLY A 532 -27.39 -28.28 -1.74
C GLY A 532 -27.45 -27.95 -3.24
N THR A 533 -27.27 -26.68 -3.54
CA THR A 533 -27.37 -26.11 -4.90
C THR A 533 -25.97 -25.95 -5.49
N LEU A 534 -25.81 -26.29 -6.76
CA LEU A 534 -24.54 -26.23 -7.47
C LEU A 534 -24.68 -25.37 -8.74
N VAL A 535 -23.84 -24.36 -8.87
CA VAL A 535 -23.74 -23.52 -10.07
C VAL A 535 -22.33 -23.68 -10.64
N VAL A 536 -22.21 -24.21 -11.85
CA VAL A 536 -20.93 -24.46 -12.52
C VAL A 536 -20.82 -23.57 -13.75
N VAL A 537 -19.81 -22.70 -13.81
CA VAL A 537 -19.41 -22.05 -15.05
C VAL A 537 -18.54 -23.04 -15.82
N ALA A 538 -19.12 -23.60 -16.89
CA ALA A 538 -18.51 -24.66 -17.66
C ALA A 538 -17.71 -24.12 -18.85
N HIS A 539 -16.53 -24.72 -19.06
CA HIS A 539 -15.68 -24.47 -20.24
C HIS A 539 -15.58 -25.66 -21.19
N ARG A 540 -16.20 -26.79 -20.83
CA ARG A 540 -16.31 -28.01 -21.62
C ARG A 540 -17.77 -28.45 -21.69
N ILE A 541 -18.15 -29.07 -22.81
CA ILE A 541 -19.52 -29.55 -22.97
C ILE A 541 -19.86 -30.66 -21.97
N SER A 542 -18.89 -31.51 -21.62
CA SER A 542 -19.05 -32.61 -20.68
C SER A 542 -19.57 -32.14 -19.32
N SER A 543 -19.04 -31.03 -18.82
CA SER A 543 -19.48 -30.40 -17.57
C SER A 543 -20.91 -29.87 -17.69
N ALA A 544 -21.24 -29.26 -18.82
CA ALA A 544 -22.59 -28.76 -19.08
C ALA A 544 -23.62 -29.88 -19.20
N THR A 545 -23.28 -31.01 -19.83
CA THR A 545 -24.16 -32.18 -19.98
C THR A 545 -24.46 -32.91 -18.67
N ARG A 546 -23.58 -32.76 -17.66
CA ARG A 546 -23.82 -33.31 -16.31
C ARG A 546 -24.80 -32.49 -15.49
N ALA A 547 -25.06 -31.24 -15.89
CA ALA A 547 -26.03 -30.40 -15.21
C ALA A 547 -27.46 -30.76 -15.62
N ARG A 548 -28.39 -30.63 -14.66
CA ARG A 548 -29.82 -30.86 -14.92
C ARG A 548 -30.45 -29.72 -15.71
N ARG A 549 -29.85 -28.54 -15.63
CA ARG A 549 -30.30 -27.32 -16.29
C ARG A 549 -29.09 -26.54 -16.75
N ILE A 550 -29.19 -25.95 -17.94
CA ILE A 550 -28.10 -25.22 -18.58
C ILE A 550 -28.61 -23.81 -18.89
N LEU A 551 -27.82 -22.81 -18.51
CA LEU A 551 -27.96 -21.42 -18.89
C LEU A 551 -26.93 -21.10 -19.97
N VAL A 552 -27.40 -20.74 -21.16
CA VAL A 552 -26.57 -20.21 -22.24
C VAL A 552 -26.59 -18.69 -22.16
N LEU A 553 -25.43 -18.11 -21.86
CA LEU A 553 -25.20 -16.67 -21.95
C LEU A 553 -24.66 -16.35 -23.34
N ASP A 554 -25.44 -15.59 -24.11
CA ASP A 554 -25.06 -15.12 -25.44
C ASP A 554 -25.62 -13.72 -25.68
N GLY A 555 -24.84 -12.71 -25.29
CA GLY A 555 -25.23 -11.30 -25.40
C GLY A 555 -26.57 -11.00 -24.71
N ASP A 556 -27.54 -10.58 -25.50
CA ASP A 556 -28.77 -9.95 -25.00
C ASP A 556 -29.90 -10.96 -24.72
N ARG A 557 -29.73 -12.24 -25.04
CA ARG A 557 -30.80 -13.27 -24.99
C ARG A 557 -30.35 -14.54 -24.27
N PRO A 558 -30.30 -14.53 -22.93
CA PRO A 558 -29.99 -15.75 -22.19
C PRO A 558 -31.09 -16.80 -22.39
N LEU A 559 -30.68 -18.04 -22.65
CA LEU A 559 -31.59 -19.18 -22.80
C LEU A 559 -31.33 -20.19 -21.70
N VAL A 560 -32.41 -20.77 -21.17
CA VAL A 560 -32.32 -21.81 -20.15
C VAL A 560 -33.12 -23.02 -20.62
N GLY A 561 -32.54 -24.21 -20.46
CA GLY A 561 -33.17 -25.47 -20.81
C GLY A 561 -32.29 -26.67 -20.47
N THR A 562 -32.73 -27.85 -20.88
CA THR A 562 -31.90 -29.07 -20.88
C THR A 562 -30.95 -29.08 -22.08
N HIS A 563 -30.01 -30.03 -22.10
CA HIS A 563 -29.11 -30.23 -23.25
C HIS A 563 -29.88 -30.35 -24.58
N ASP A 564 -30.87 -31.24 -24.62
CA ASP A 564 -31.65 -31.52 -25.83
C ASP A 564 -32.50 -30.32 -26.28
N GLU A 565 -33.11 -29.61 -25.32
CA GLU A 565 -33.90 -28.40 -25.61
C GLU A 565 -33.02 -27.31 -26.22
N LEU A 566 -31.81 -27.11 -25.69
CA LEU A 566 -30.90 -26.08 -26.15
C LEU A 566 -30.24 -26.41 -27.48
N LEU A 567 -29.98 -27.70 -27.77
CA LEU A 567 -29.56 -28.13 -29.11
C LEU A 567 -30.59 -27.74 -30.17
N GLY A 568 -31.88 -27.85 -29.87
CA GLY A 568 -32.95 -27.44 -30.79
C GLY A 568 -33.13 -25.92 -30.89
N ARG A 569 -32.92 -25.18 -29.79
CA ARG A 569 -33.36 -23.78 -29.65
C ARG A 569 -32.24 -22.74 -29.75
N SER A 570 -30.98 -23.11 -29.50
CA SER A 570 -29.86 -22.17 -29.40
C SER A 570 -28.79 -22.49 -30.46
N PRO A 571 -28.65 -21.66 -31.51
CA PRO A 571 -27.55 -21.77 -32.46
C PRO A 571 -26.18 -21.74 -31.77
N THR A 572 -26.02 -20.84 -30.81
CA THR A 572 -24.78 -20.66 -30.03
C THR A 572 -24.46 -21.90 -29.20
N TYR A 573 -25.47 -22.55 -28.61
CA TYR A 573 -25.24 -23.79 -27.90
C TYR A 573 -24.78 -24.92 -28.83
N ARG A 574 -25.40 -25.07 -30.01
CA ARG A 574 -24.95 -26.05 -31.00
C ARG A 574 -23.52 -25.79 -31.46
N GLU A 575 -23.16 -24.53 -31.66
CA GLU A 575 -21.81 -24.16 -32.06
C GLU A 575 -20.79 -24.50 -30.97
N LEU A 576 -21.10 -24.18 -29.70
CA LEU A 576 -20.28 -24.55 -28.55
C LEU A 576 -20.12 -26.07 -28.43
N VAL A 577 -21.20 -26.83 -28.64
CA VAL A 577 -21.16 -28.31 -28.65
C VAL A 577 -20.23 -28.81 -29.76
N GLY A 578 -20.34 -28.28 -30.98
CA GLY A 578 -19.48 -28.66 -32.11
C GLY A 578 -18.00 -28.40 -31.85
N HIS A 579 -17.65 -27.17 -31.44
CA HIS A 579 -16.25 -26.80 -31.12
C HIS A 579 -15.67 -27.64 -29.97
N TRP A 580 -16.49 -27.98 -28.98
CA TRP A 580 -16.04 -28.77 -27.82
C TRP A 580 -15.98 -30.28 -28.08
N GLN A 581 -16.63 -30.79 -29.14
CA GLN A 581 -16.52 -32.18 -29.57
C GLN A 581 -15.31 -32.40 -30.50
N ASP A 582 -15.00 -31.44 -31.37
CA ASP A 582 -13.89 -31.57 -32.34
C ASP A 582 -12.50 -31.51 -31.68
N ALA A 583 -12.36 -30.84 -30.53
CA ALA A 583 -11.10 -30.80 -29.77
C ALA A 583 -10.64 -32.17 -29.22
N ALA A 584 -11.50 -33.20 -29.24
CA ALA A 584 -11.17 -34.56 -28.80
C ALA A 584 -10.60 -35.46 -29.90
N THR A 585 -10.53 -35.01 -31.17
CA THR A 585 -10.02 -35.82 -32.28
C THR A 585 -8.98 -35.03 -33.09
N PRO A 586 -7.67 -35.36 -33.02
CA PRO A 586 -6.73 -34.78 -33.97
C PRO A 586 -7.15 -35.21 -35.39
N PRO A 587 -7.13 -34.31 -36.39
CA PRO A 587 -7.46 -34.68 -37.75
C PRO A 587 -6.47 -35.76 -38.20
N ARG A 588 -6.97 -36.95 -38.52
CA ARG A 588 -6.19 -37.97 -39.23
C ARG A 588 -5.91 -37.42 -40.61
N VAL A 589 -4.73 -36.84 -40.80
CA VAL A 589 -4.18 -36.56 -42.12
C VAL A 589 -4.07 -37.91 -42.84
N PRO A 590 -4.77 -38.13 -43.97
CA PRO A 590 -4.50 -39.31 -44.79
C PRO A 590 -3.09 -39.13 -45.34
N LEU A 591 -2.18 -40.04 -45.00
CA LEU A 591 -0.95 -40.22 -45.76
C LEU A 591 -1.37 -40.65 -47.17
N ALA A 592 -1.36 -39.69 -48.09
CA ALA A 592 -1.48 -39.98 -49.50
C ALA A 592 -0.26 -40.79 -49.93
N HIS A 593 -0.49 -42.04 -50.35
CA HIS A 593 0.45 -42.78 -51.17
C HIS A 593 0.58 -42.08 -52.53
N ALA A 594 1.77 -41.54 -52.79
CA ALA A 594 2.39 -41.45 -54.12
C ALA A 594 3.89 -41.20 -53.94
#